data_AF-A0A4T0UKC6-F1
#
_entry.id   AF-A0A4T0UKC6-F1
#
_cell.length_a   1.000
_cell.length_b   1.000
_cell.length_c   1.000
_cell.angle_alpha   90.00
_cell.angle_beta   90.00
_cell.angle_gamma   90.00
#
_symmetry.space_group_name_H-M   'P 1'
#
loop_
_entity.id
_entity.type
_entity.pdbx_description
1 polymer ?
#
loop_
_entity_poly.entity_id
_entity_poly.type
_entity_poly.pdbx_seq_one_letter_code
_entity_poly.pdbx_strand_id
1 'polypeptide(L)' 'MTTTTQLDMPDPAGRAELQQHIEDARDSLRRARTALLTAVAAGRRGGLTWAQIGSALGTTRQSAWERFSHHIEAHP' A
#
# COMPACT_ATOMS: atom_id res chain seq x y z
N MET A 1 -48.09 12.10 -7.54
CA MET A 1 -47.65 10.69 -7.60
C MET A 1 -46.21 10.66 -8.04
N THR A 2 -45.38 10.00 -7.23
CA THR A 2 -43.94 9.67 -7.36
C THR A 2 -42.95 10.81 -7.60
N THR A 3 -42.49 11.39 -6.50
CA THR A 3 -41.23 12.14 -6.37
C THR A 3 -40.07 11.21 -6.74
N THR A 4 -39.44 11.46 -7.90
CA THR A 4 -38.19 10.81 -8.30
C THR A 4 -37.09 11.25 -7.35
N THR A 5 -36.58 10.31 -6.56
CA THR A 5 -35.35 10.45 -5.75
C THR A 5 -34.19 10.83 -6.66
N GLN A 6 -33.97 12.13 -6.83
CA GLN A 6 -32.74 12.68 -7.35
C GLN A 6 -31.71 12.51 -6.24
N LEU A 7 -31.01 11.37 -6.26
CA LEU A 7 -29.81 11.16 -5.45
C LEU A 7 -28.90 12.35 -5.75
N ASP A 8 -28.57 13.14 -4.72
CA ASP A 8 -27.77 14.35 -4.77
C ASP A 8 -26.36 13.99 -5.24
N MET A 9 -26.26 13.90 -6.55
CA MET A 9 -25.11 13.39 -7.26
C MET A 9 -24.15 14.58 -7.32
N PRO A 10 -22.96 14.52 -6.68
CA PRO A 10 -22.08 15.67 -6.58
C PRO A 10 -21.88 16.29 -7.97
N ASP A 11 -21.83 17.62 -8.01
CA ASP A 11 -21.63 18.31 -9.28
C ASP A 11 -20.33 17.82 -9.95
N PRO A 12 -20.17 18.04 -11.27
CA PRO A 12 -19.01 17.53 -11.99
C PRO A 12 -17.66 17.95 -11.38
N ALA A 13 -17.57 19.11 -10.72
CA ALA A 13 -16.36 19.56 -10.05
C ALA A 13 -16.11 18.72 -8.78
N GLY A 14 -17.13 18.52 -7.95
CA GLY A 14 -17.03 17.64 -6.77
C GLY A 14 -16.69 16.19 -7.12
N ARG A 15 -17.21 15.65 -8.23
CA ARG A 15 -16.81 14.31 -8.71
C ARG A 15 -15.36 14.25 -9.16
N ALA A 16 -14.89 15.28 -9.87
CA ALA A 16 -13.51 15.35 -10.31
C ALA A 16 -12.55 15.45 -9.13
N GLU A 17 -12.89 16.22 -8.09
CA GLU A 17 -12.14 16.30 -6.84
C GLU A 17 -12.09 14.95 -6.11
N LEU A 18 -13.24 14.27 -5.97
CA LEU A 18 -13.29 12.93 -5.37
C LEU A 18 -12.46 11.91 -6.16
N GLN A 19 -12.52 11.96 -7.49
CA GLN A 19 -11.70 11.11 -8.35
C GLN A 19 -10.21 11.39 -8.15
N GLN A 20 -9.81 12.67 -8.14
CA GLN A 20 -8.43 13.07 -7.88
C GLN A 20 -7.94 12.55 -6.52
N HIS A 21 -8.75 12.66 -5.48
CA HIS A 21 -8.41 12.13 -4.16
C HIS A 21 -8.20 10.61 -4.14
N ILE A 22 -9.01 9.85 -4.89
CA ILE A 22 -8.82 8.39 -5.04
C ILE A 22 -7.49 8.10 -5.75
N GLU A 23 -7.18 8.84 -6.81
CA GLU A 23 -5.94 8.69 -7.56
C GLU A 23 -4.71 9.02 -6.70
N ASP A 24 -4.78 10.10 -5.92
CA ASP A 24 -3.72 10.51 -4.99
C ASP A 24 -3.50 9.47 -3.87
N ALA A 25 -4.58 8.92 -3.32
CA ALA A 25 -4.53 7.88 -2.31
C ALA A 25 -3.90 6.60 -2.87
N ARG A 26 -4.32 6.18 -4.08
CA ARG A 26 -3.75 5.02 -4.79
C ARG A 26 -2.25 5.22 -5.01
N ASP A 27 -1.84 6.39 -5.48
CA ASP A 27 -0.44 6.69 -5.75
C ASP A 27 0.40 6.74 -4.47
N SER A 28 -0.19 7.24 -3.38
CA SER A 28 0.44 7.23 -2.06
C SER A 28 0.63 5.80 -1.54
N LEU A 29 -0.37 4.92 -1.69
CA LEU A 29 -0.24 3.50 -1.37
C LEU A 29 0.85 2.81 -2.19
N ARG A 30 0.93 3.11 -3.50
CA ARG A 30 1.96 2.56 -4.39
C ARG A 30 3.35 3.00 -3.94
N ARG A 31 3.55 4.30 -3.68
CA ARG A 31 4.83 4.85 -3.20
C ARG A 31 5.24 4.24 -1.86
N ALA A 32 4.32 4.18 -0.89
CA ALA A 32 4.58 3.58 0.42
C ALA A 32 4.95 2.09 0.29
N ARG A 33 4.26 1.34 -0.58
CA ARG A 33 4.58 -0.06 -0.83
C ARG A 33 5.97 -0.24 -1.44
N THR A 34 6.33 0.55 -2.45
CA THR A 34 7.68 0.51 -3.02
C THR A 34 8.74 0.83 -1.98
N ALA A 35 8.56 1.89 -1.19
CA ALA A 35 9.50 2.27 -0.13
C ALA A 35 9.67 1.16 0.92
N LEU A 36 8.57 0.52 1.33
CA LEU A 36 8.61 -0.61 2.26
C LEU A 36 9.41 -1.79 1.69
N LEU A 37 9.18 -2.16 0.43
CA LEU A 37 9.91 -3.25 -0.24
C LEU A 37 11.42 -2.94 -0.32
N THR A 38 11.78 -1.71 -0.70
CA THR A 38 13.18 -1.26 -0.74
C THR A 38 13.82 -1.31 0.65
N ALA A 39 13.12 -0.85 1.70
CA ALA A 39 13.62 -0.87 3.06
C ALA A 39 13.84 -2.31 3.58
N VAL A 40 12.92 -3.23 3.31
CA VAL A 40 13.06 -4.64 3.68
C VAL A 40 14.24 -5.29 2.95
N ALA A 41 14.39 -5.03 1.64
CA ALA A 41 15.51 -5.56 0.85
C ALA A 41 16.85 -5.01 1.36
N ALA A 42 16.94 -3.71 1.61
CA ALA A 42 18.13 -3.09 2.20
C ALA A 42 18.43 -3.68 3.59
N GLY A 43 17.42 -3.87 4.42
CA GLY A 43 17.57 -4.50 5.73
C GLY A 43 18.10 -5.93 5.65
N ARG A 44 17.56 -6.75 4.72
CA ARG A 44 18.05 -8.10 4.47
C ARG A 44 19.50 -8.12 4.00
N ARG A 45 19.88 -7.25 3.05
CA ARG A 45 21.29 -7.10 2.61
C ARG A 45 22.21 -6.60 3.73
N GLY A 46 21.69 -5.76 4.62
CA GLY A 46 22.38 -5.31 5.83
C GLY A 46 22.45 -6.34 6.96
N GLY A 47 21.96 -7.57 6.75
CA GLY A 47 22.08 -8.67 7.71
C GLY A 47 20.93 -8.80 8.72
N LEU A 48 19.88 -7.97 8.65
CA LEU A 48 18.70 -8.13 9.52
C LEU A 48 18.02 -9.47 9.24
N THR A 49 17.73 -10.23 10.29
CA THR A 49 16.99 -11.49 10.17
C THR A 49 15.50 -11.23 9.88
N TRP A 50 14.82 -12.24 9.33
CA TRP A 50 13.36 -12.19 9.14
C TRP A 50 12.58 -11.98 10.44
N ALA A 51 13.13 -12.40 11.59
CA ALA A 51 12.51 -12.18 12.88
C ALA A 51 12.56 -10.70 13.29
N GLN A 52 13.72 -10.04 13.10
CA GLN A 52 13.87 -8.61 13.36
C GLN A 52 13.00 -7.78 12.42
N ILE A 53 12.94 -8.15 11.14
CA ILE A 53 12.06 -7.48 10.15
C ILE A 53 10.59 -7.67 10.53
N GLY A 54 10.16 -8.89 10.87
CA GLY A 54 8.80 -9.15 11.34
C GLY A 54 8.44 -8.29 12.55
N SER A 55 9.32 -8.24 13.54
CA SER A 55 9.15 -7.39 14.73
C SER A 55 9.01 -5.91 14.38
N ALA A 56 9.85 -5.38 13.49
CA ALA A 56 9.77 -3.98 13.05
C ALA A 56 8.48 -3.68 12.28
N LEU A 57 7.90 -4.67 11.60
CA LEU A 57 6.64 -4.55 10.86
C LEU A 57 5.39 -4.87 11.69
N GLY A 58 5.55 -5.23 12.97
CA GLY A 58 4.43 -5.66 13.81
C GLY A 58 3.79 -6.97 13.36
N THR A 59 4.57 -7.89 12.78
CA THR A 59 4.10 -9.19 12.30
C THR A 59 5.05 -10.33 12.70
N THR A 60 4.68 -11.56 12.38
CA THR A 60 5.52 -12.73 12.69
C THR A 60 6.67 -12.88 11.69
N ARG A 61 7.72 -13.62 12.09
CA ARG A 61 8.83 -14.01 11.20
C ARG A 61 8.30 -14.71 9.93
N GLN A 62 7.35 -15.63 10.08
CA GLN A 62 6.81 -16.42 8.98
C GLN A 62 6.05 -15.52 8.01
N SER A 63 5.16 -14.66 8.52
CA SER A 63 4.40 -13.71 7.70
C SER A 63 5.31 -12.72 6.97
N ALA A 64 6.41 -12.27 7.60
CA ALA A 64 7.40 -11.45 6.93
C ALA A 64 8.13 -12.22 5.81
N TRP A 65 8.57 -13.45 6.08
CA TRP A 65 9.23 -14.27 5.07
C TRP A 65 8.32 -14.52 3.86
N GLU A 66 7.10 -15.03 4.07
CA GLU A 66 6.13 -15.31 3.00
C GLU A 66 5.83 -14.07 2.15
N ARG A 67 5.74 -12.89 2.78
CA ARG A 67 5.40 -11.64 2.10
C ARG A 67 6.55 -11.06 1.26
N PHE A 68 7.80 -11.24 1.68
CA PHE A 68 8.93 -10.47 1.14
C PHE A 68 10.03 -11.32 0.48
N SER A 69 10.09 -12.63 0.73
CA SER A 69 11.14 -13.51 0.18
C SER A 69 11.21 -13.43 -1.35
N HIS A 70 10.07 -13.62 -2.02
CA HIS A 70 9.98 -13.60 -3.49
C HIS A 70 10.38 -12.26 -4.12
N HIS A 71 10.11 -11.14 -3.44
CA HIS A 71 10.43 -9.82 -3.98
C HIS A 71 11.94 -9.53 -3.95
N ILE A 72 12.62 -10.03 -2.92
CA ILE A 72 14.07 -9.91 -2.74
C ILE A 72 14.81 -10.82 -3.71
N GLU A 73 14.34 -12.04 -3.92
CA GLU A 73 14.91 -12.96 -4.91
C GLU A 73 14.84 -12.41 -6.33
N ALA A 74 13.79 -11.65 -6.66
CA ALA A 74 13.64 -11.01 -7.97
C ALA A 74 14.56 -9.78 -8.19
N HIS A 75 15.15 -9.22 -7.13
CA HIS A 75 15.97 -8.01 -7.18
C HIS A 75 17.23 -8.16 -6.28
N PRO A 76 18.28 -8.86 -6.75
CA PRO A 76 19.50 -9.09 -5.96
C PRO A 76 20.17 -7.79 -5.50
#